data_AF-A0A7S2XTG5-F1
#
_entry.id   AF-A0A7S2XTG5-F1
#
_cell.length_a   1.000
_cell.length_b   1.000
_cell.length_c   1.000
_cell.angle_alpha   90.00
_cell.angle_beta   90.00
_cell.angle_gamma   90.00
#
_symmetry.space_group_name_H-M   'P 1'
#
loop_
_entity.id
_entity.type
_entity.pdbx_description
1 polymer ?
#
loop_
_entity_poly.entity_id
_entity_poly.type
_entity_poly.pdbx_seq_one_letter_code
_entity_poly.pdbx_strand_id
1 'polypeptide(L)'
;YDGVAEVGTLAFAHGYPGGVSGAAMTSGIVCATTKGLGLPSVRSGRTLQEPFLQANETVFVVTDAAMAGGMSGGPLVSVDGTVLGVNALVRPDLRALGNYAVSASECRSFLTKVAATQLLMASSTKTSTDSGVTGNGDAQNIGYRVVLYNDPMNTRARVAKVLNDIADLNADDANQVMMDAHTTGSGIVREFILGDDCAKFAQDLCESLRQQDVLVEVERL
;
A
#
# COMPACT_ATOMS: atom_id res chain seq x y z
N TYR A 1 6.57 -1.35 19.70
CA TYR A 1 7.45 -0.27 19.20
C TYR A 1 6.58 0.96 18.98
N ASP A 2 6.39 1.76 20.03
CA ASP A 2 5.42 2.87 20.07
C ASP A 2 6.09 4.25 19.94
N GLY A 3 7.27 4.29 19.32
CA GLY A 3 8.10 5.50 19.26
C GLY A 3 7.48 6.56 18.37
N VAL A 4 6.86 7.56 19.00
CA VAL A 4 6.70 8.89 18.41
C VAL A 4 8.10 9.43 18.15
N ALA A 5 8.35 10.01 16.97
CA ALA A 5 9.65 10.60 16.65
C ALA A 5 10.02 11.67 17.69
N GLU A 6 11.10 11.47 18.44
CA GLU A 6 11.54 12.40 19.48
C GLU A 6 12.27 13.59 18.87
N VAL A 7 11.99 14.80 19.35
CA VAL A 7 12.67 16.02 18.91
C VAL A 7 14.17 15.93 19.18
N GLY A 8 14.99 16.33 18.21
CA GLY A 8 16.43 16.21 18.24
C GLY A 8 16.99 14.88 17.71
N THR A 9 16.13 13.90 17.42
CA THR A 9 16.55 12.64 16.78
C THR A 9 17.12 12.94 15.39
N LEU A 10 18.30 12.39 15.07
CA LEU A 10 18.85 12.44 13.72
C LEU A 10 17.91 11.73 12.73
N ALA A 11 17.62 12.40 11.62
CA ALA A 11 16.67 11.95 10.63
C ALA A 11 17.28 12.02 9.22
N PHE A 12 16.99 11.02 8.40
CA PHE A 12 17.44 10.91 7.02
C PHE A 12 16.23 10.80 6.10
N ALA A 13 16.08 11.76 5.20
CA ALA A 13 15.02 11.76 4.20
C ALA A 13 15.56 11.14 2.91
N HIS A 14 14.85 10.13 2.39
CA HIS A 14 15.17 9.47 1.15
C HIS A 14 14.14 9.77 0.06
N GLY A 15 14.57 9.83 -1.19
CA GLY A 15 13.65 9.94 -2.32
C GLY A 15 14.34 10.19 -3.65
N TYR A 16 13.56 10.62 -4.64
CA TYR A 16 14.02 10.94 -5.99
C TYR A 16 13.75 12.42 -6.30
N PRO A 17 14.53 13.35 -5.73
CA PRO A 17 14.28 14.77 -5.91
C PRO A 17 14.46 15.19 -7.38
N GLY A 18 13.53 16.00 -7.88
CA GLY A 18 13.61 16.55 -9.23
C GLY A 18 14.89 17.36 -9.43
N GLY A 19 15.55 17.15 -10.57
CA GLY A 19 16.80 17.85 -10.93
C GLY A 19 18.08 17.20 -10.38
N VAL A 20 17.99 16.12 -9.62
CA VAL A 20 19.14 15.28 -9.23
C VAL A 20 19.05 13.95 -9.96
N SER A 21 20.19 13.41 -10.40
CA SER A 21 20.24 12.09 -11.03
C SER A 21 20.16 10.99 -9.98
N GLY A 22 19.10 10.18 -10.02
CA GLY A 22 18.93 9.01 -9.16
C GLY A 22 18.34 9.31 -7.77
N ALA A 23 18.45 8.32 -6.88
CA ALA A 23 18.02 8.45 -5.50
C ALA A 23 18.95 9.39 -4.73
N ALA A 24 18.38 10.20 -3.84
CA ALA A 24 19.11 11.06 -2.93
C ALA A 24 18.75 10.77 -1.48
N MET A 25 19.68 11.09 -0.59
CA MET A 25 19.51 11.08 0.86
C MET A 25 19.95 12.46 1.39
N THR A 26 19.16 13.04 2.26
CA THR A 26 19.50 14.25 3.00
C THR A 26 19.35 14.00 4.49
N SER A 27 20.19 14.63 5.30
CA SER A 27 20.20 14.48 6.76
C SER A 27 19.73 15.75 7.44
N GLY A 28 19.10 15.58 8.60
CA GLY A 28 18.70 16.64 9.51
C GLY A 28 18.35 16.05 10.86
N ILE A 29 17.46 16.71 11.59
CA ILE A 29 16.87 16.24 12.84
C ILE A 29 15.35 16.31 12.77
N VAL A 30 14.70 15.60 13.70
CA VAL A 30 13.30 15.85 14.04
C VAL A 30 13.23 17.19 14.77
N CYS A 31 12.65 18.20 14.14
CA CYS A 31 12.50 19.54 14.71
C CYS A 31 11.27 19.63 15.62
N ALA A 32 10.18 18.95 15.25
CA ALA A 32 8.93 18.97 15.98
C ALA A 32 8.02 17.81 15.55
N THR A 33 6.96 17.58 16.32
CA THR A 33 5.82 16.76 15.92
C THR A 33 4.57 17.64 16.05
N THR A 34 3.72 17.68 15.02
CA THR A 34 2.52 18.52 14.99
C THR A 34 1.30 17.75 14.55
N LYS A 35 0.13 18.14 15.06
CA LYS A 35 -1.16 17.71 14.51
C LYS A 35 -1.64 18.74 13.50
N GLY A 36 -1.85 18.28 12.29
CA GLY A 36 -2.20 19.10 11.15
C GLY A 36 -1.13 20.10 10.73
N LEU A 37 -1.43 20.77 9.61
CA LEU A 37 -0.48 21.63 8.90
C LEU A 37 -0.57 23.11 9.30
N GLY A 38 -1.48 23.44 10.23
CA GLY A 38 -1.72 24.82 10.68
C GLY A 38 -1.98 25.79 9.53
N LEU A 39 -2.52 25.29 8.41
CA LEU A 39 -2.83 26.11 7.25
C LEU A 39 -3.94 27.09 7.67
N PRO A 40 -3.73 28.42 7.56
CA PRO A 40 -4.81 29.35 7.81
C PRO A 40 -5.96 28.99 6.86
N SER A 41 -7.17 28.89 7.39
CA SER A 41 -8.41 28.78 6.59
C SER A 41 -8.54 30.06 5.78
N VAL A 42 -7.81 30.19 4.68
CA VAL A 42 -7.80 31.41 3.89
C VAL A 42 -9.16 31.53 3.20
N ARG A 43 -9.89 32.53 3.68
CA ARG A 43 -11.01 33.23 3.05
C ARG A 43 -10.63 33.79 1.67
N SER A 44 -10.26 32.94 0.72
CA SER A 44 -9.97 33.33 -0.67
C SER A 44 -10.93 32.62 -1.62
N GLY A 45 -12.24 32.73 -1.40
CA GLY A 45 -13.31 32.54 -2.40
C GLY A 45 -13.34 31.22 -3.20
N ARG A 46 -12.42 30.30 -2.95
CA ARG A 46 -12.31 28.96 -3.50
C ARG A 46 -12.43 28.06 -2.30
N THR A 47 -13.58 27.39 -2.21
CA THR A 47 -13.83 26.33 -1.25
C THR A 47 -12.63 25.39 -1.27
N LEU A 48 -11.89 25.30 -0.16
CA LEU A 48 -10.90 24.25 0.01
C LEU A 48 -11.68 22.94 -0.13
N GLN A 49 -11.30 22.13 -1.11
CA GLN A 49 -11.93 20.84 -1.34
C GLN A 49 -11.75 20.01 -0.07
N GLU A 50 -12.84 19.39 0.40
CA GLU A 50 -12.94 18.47 1.56
C GLU A 50 -11.67 17.65 1.93
N PRO A 51 -10.86 17.10 0.99
CA PRO A 51 -9.62 16.40 1.33
C PRO A 51 -8.61 17.18 2.20
N PHE A 52 -8.62 18.52 2.19
CA PHE A 52 -7.70 19.31 3.02
C PHE A 52 -8.15 19.44 4.49
N LEU A 53 -9.42 19.19 4.81
CA LEU A 53 -9.94 19.24 6.18
C LEU A 53 -9.50 18.03 7.00
N GLN A 54 -9.29 16.87 6.36
CA GLN A 54 -8.82 15.64 7.00
C GLN A 54 -7.37 15.73 7.51
N ALA A 55 -6.58 16.67 6.97
CA ALA A 55 -5.21 16.87 7.40
C ALA A 55 -5.11 17.44 8.84
N ASN A 56 -6.20 17.97 9.42
CA ASN A 56 -6.16 18.64 10.73
C ASN A 56 -5.87 17.68 11.91
N GLU A 57 -6.18 16.40 11.78
CA GLU A 57 -5.92 15.41 12.84
C GLU A 57 -4.66 14.57 12.57
N THR A 58 -4.17 14.57 11.32
CA THR A 58 -2.97 13.84 10.92
C THR A 58 -1.75 14.32 11.71
N VAL A 59 -1.02 13.38 12.31
CA VAL A 59 0.24 13.69 13.00
C VAL A 59 1.38 13.71 11.99
N PHE A 60 2.09 14.83 11.93
CA PHE A 60 3.28 15.02 11.11
C PHE A 60 4.55 15.13 11.96
N VAL A 61 5.63 14.55 11.44
CA VAL A 61 7.01 14.79 11.87
C VAL A 61 7.57 15.94 11.03
N VAL A 62 8.08 16.97 11.69
CA VAL A 62 8.74 18.12 11.05
C VAL A 62 10.24 17.90 11.13
N THR A 63 10.95 18.11 10.02
CA THR A 63 12.41 17.94 9.96
C THR A 63 13.06 19.08 9.17
N ASP A 64 14.33 19.36 9.44
CA ASP A 64 15.15 20.27 8.65
C ASP A 64 15.99 19.53 7.59
N ALA A 65 15.89 18.19 7.52
CA ALA A 65 16.44 17.44 6.40
C ALA A 65 15.90 18.01 5.09
N ALA A 66 16.79 18.34 4.16
CA ALA A 66 16.41 19.04 2.94
C ALA A 66 15.41 18.18 2.13
N MET A 67 14.21 18.71 1.89
CA MET A 67 13.18 18.04 1.09
C MET A 67 12.82 18.80 -0.20
N ALA A 68 12.46 18.05 -1.24
CA ALA A 68 12.07 18.59 -2.54
C ALA A 68 11.01 17.70 -3.22
N GLY A 69 10.34 18.26 -4.24
CA GLY A 69 9.42 17.50 -5.07
C GLY A 69 10.10 16.27 -5.69
N GLY A 70 9.39 15.13 -5.70
CA GLY A 70 9.92 13.83 -6.09
C GLY A 70 10.42 12.97 -4.92
N MET A 71 10.58 13.55 -3.72
CA MET A 71 10.84 12.77 -2.50
C MET A 71 9.57 12.36 -1.75
N SER A 72 8.39 12.86 -2.17
CA SER A 72 7.09 12.47 -1.64
C SER A 72 6.88 10.95 -1.73
N GLY A 73 6.39 10.34 -0.65
CA GLY A 73 6.24 8.89 -0.52
C GLY A 73 7.50 8.15 -0.07
N GLY A 74 8.67 8.81 -0.12
CA GLY A 74 9.92 8.25 0.40
C GLY A 74 9.96 8.24 1.94
N PRO A 75 10.80 7.40 2.55
CA PRO A 75 10.87 7.29 4.00
C PRO A 75 11.71 8.41 4.62
N LEU A 76 11.30 8.81 5.82
CA LEU A 76 12.12 9.53 6.80
C LEU A 76 12.54 8.52 7.87
N VAL A 77 13.83 8.29 8.06
CA VAL A 77 14.35 7.23 8.94
C VAL A 77 15.32 7.77 9.99
N SER A 78 15.45 7.06 11.11
CA SER A 78 16.51 7.29 12.10
C SER A 78 17.85 6.70 11.64
N VAL A 79 18.91 6.93 12.43
CA VAL A 79 20.24 6.32 12.23
C VAL A 79 20.21 4.79 12.14
N ASP A 80 19.26 4.14 12.81
CA ASP A 80 19.11 2.68 12.83
C ASP A 80 18.22 2.15 11.70
N GLY A 81 17.81 3.03 10.77
CA GLY A 81 16.88 2.68 9.68
C GLY A 81 15.43 2.53 10.13
N THR A 82 15.09 2.92 11.37
CA THR A 82 13.69 2.90 11.84
C THR A 82 12.90 4.00 11.15
N VAL A 83 11.76 3.66 10.55
CA VAL A 83 10.89 4.64 9.89
C VAL A 83 10.23 5.56 10.92
N LEU A 84 10.55 6.85 10.82
CA LEU A 84 9.95 7.94 11.61
C LEU A 84 8.69 8.49 10.93
N GLY A 85 8.65 8.48 9.60
CA GLY A 85 7.50 8.90 8.81
C GLY A 85 7.67 8.72 7.31
N VAL A 86 6.66 9.16 6.57
CA VAL A 86 6.64 9.17 5.10
C VAL A 86 6.60 10.61 4.61
N ASN A 87 7.60 10.99 3.81
CA ASN A 87 7.75 12.32 3.22
C ASN A 87 6.47 12.74 2.48
N ALA A 88 5.89 13.88 2.84
CA ALA A 88 4.57 14.25 2.33
C ALA A 88 4.49 15.66 1.76
N LEU A 89 5.06 16.64 2.46
CA LEU A 89 4.88 18.04 2.11
C LEU A 89 6.15 18.85 2.34
N VAL A 90 6.39 19.80 1.43
CA VAL A 90 7.41 20.83 1.56
C VAL A 90 6.73 22.19 1.50
N ARG A 91 7.01 23.04 2.49
CA ARG A 91 6.53 24.42 2.63
C ARG A 91 7.73 25.38 2.55
N PRO A 92 8.11 25.83 1.33
CA PRO A 92 9.29 26.67 1.15
C PRO A 92 9.25 27.98 1.95
N ASP A 93 8.04 28.49 2.24
CA ASP A 93 7.81 29.68 3.06
C ASP A 93 8.29 29.52 4.50
N LEU A 94 8.30 28.29 5.03
CA LEU A 94 8.74 27.96 6.39
C LEU A 94 10.20 27.51 6.47
N ARG A 95 10.92 27.50 5.33
CA ARG A 95 12.34 27.11 5.24
C ARG A 95 12.61 25.75 5.93
N ALA A 96 13.58 25.69 6.84
CA ALA A 96 13.98 24.48 7.56
C ALA A 96 12.86 23.86 8.42
N LEU A 97 11.78 24.59 8.72
CA LEU A 97 10.61 24.06 9.44
C LEU A 97 9.47 23.66 8.49
N GLY A 98 9.72 23.73 7.18
CA GLY A 98 8.74 23.50 6.15
C GLY A 98 8.64 22.06 5.65
N ASN A 99 9.46 21.13 6.14
CA ASN A 99 9.46 19.78 5.62
C ASN A 99 8.69 18.85 6.57
N TYR A 100 7.64 18.22 6.05
CA TYR A 100 6.69 17.42 6.81
C TYR A 100 6.65 16.00 6.25
N ALA A 101 6.77 15.04 7.16
CA ALA A 101 6.49 13.63 6.93
C ALA A 101 5.26 13.21 7.73
N VAL A 102 4.35 12.43 7.15
CA VAL A 102 3.27 11.79 7.91
C VAL A 102 3.91 10.81 8.88
N SER A 103 3.58 10.90 10.17
CA SER A 103 4.24 10.09 11.20
C SER A 103 4.03 8.60 10.97
N ALA A 104 5.03 7.79 11.31
CA ALA A 104 4.94 6.34 11.14
C ALA A 104 3.78 5.73 11.95
N SER A 105 3.42 6.32 13.10
CA SER A 105 2.23 5.94 13.89
C SER A 105 0.93 6.16 13.14
N GLU A 106 0.82 7.25 12.39
CA GLU A 106 -0.36 7.56 11.57
C GLU A 106 -0.45 6.58 10.41
N CYS A 107 0.67 6.35 9.70
CA CYS A 107 0.75 5.36 8.62
C CYS A 107 0.36 3.96 9.12
N ARG A 108 0.89 3.52 10.26
CA ARG A 108 0.51 2.23 10.87
C ARG A 108 -0.98 2.17 11.19
N SER A 109 -1.54 3.20 11.81
CA SER A 109 -2.96 3.25 12.15
C SER A 109 -3.85 3.17 10.91
N PHE A 110 -3.46 3.87 9.84
CA PHE A 110 -4.14 3.80 8.56
C PHE A 110 -4.07 2.38 7.96
N LEU A 111 -2.88 1.78 7.90
CA LEU A 111 -2.69 0.43 7.37
C LEU A 111 -3.48 -0.62 8.16
N THR A 112 -3.51 -0.51 9.49
CA THR A 112 -4.33 -1.39 10.34
C THR A 112 -5.82 -1.26 10.01
N LYS A 113 -6.32 -0.04 9.80
CA LYS A 113 -7.72 0.19 9.39
C LYS A 113 -8.00 -0.41 8.01
N VAL A 114 -7.11 -0.20 7.05
CA VAL A 114 -7.24 -0.77 5.69
C VAL A 114 -7.27 -2.29 5.75
N ALA A 115 -6.35 -2.91 6.49
CA ALA A 115 -6.32 -4.36 6.68
C ALA A 115 -7.60 -4.88 7.35
N ALA A 116 -8.09 -4.21 8.39
CA ALA A 116 -9.35 -4.57 9.05
C ALA A 116 -10.56 -4.43 8.12
N THR A 117 -10.62 -3.38 7.30
CA THR A 117 -11.67 -3.20 6.29
C THR A 117 -11.60 -4.29 5.22
N GLN A 118 -10.41 -4.66 4.76
CA GLN A 118 -10.24 -5.77 3.81
C GLN A 118 -10.72 -7.10 4.41
N LEU A 119 -10.41 -7.37 5.69
CA LEU A 119 -10.91 -8.54 6.41
C LEU A 119 -12.44 -8.53 6.57
N LEU A 120 -13.03 -7.38 6.90
CA LEU A 120 -14.49 -7.23 7.02
C LEU A 120 -15.20 -7.39 5.66
N MET A 121 -14.62 -6.86 4.59
CA MET A 121 -15.15 -7.02 3.23
C MET A 121 -15.05 -8.48 2.78
N ALA A 122 -13.92 -9.15 3.05
CA ALA A 122 -13.75 -10.58 2.77
C ALA A 122 -14.66 -11.49 3.63
N SER A 123 -15.07 -11.02 4.82
CA SER A 123 -16.03 -11.74 5.70
C SER A 123 -17.48 -11.51 5.31
N SER A 124 -17.81 -10.33 4.75
CA SER A 124 -19.16 -10.00 4.27
C SER A 124 -19.55 -10.77 3.00
N THR A 125 -18.58 -11.31 2.28
CA THR A 125 -18.78 -12.27 1.17
C THR A 125 -18.97 -13.71 1.65
N LYS A 126 -18.80 -13.99 2.96
CA LYS A 126 -18.86 -15.33 3.57
C LYS A 126 -20.10 -15.57 4.46
N THR A 127 -21.24 -14.92 4.21
CA THR A 127 -22.53 -15.33 4.80
C THR A 127 -23.13 -16.49 4.00
N SER A 128 -22.50 -17.66 4.08
CA SER A 128 -23.10 -18.99 3.96
C SER A 128 -22.07 -20.02 4.42
N THR A 129 -22.49 -20.88 5.35
CA THR A 129 -21.82 -22.10 5.87
C THR A 129 -20.62 -21.95 6.81
N ASP A 130 -21.00 -21.88 8.09
CA ASP A 130 -20.65 -22.79 9.20
C ASP A 130 -19.24 -22.76 9.86
N SER A 131 -19.33 -22.37 11.13
CA SER A 131 -18.54 -22.68 12.34
C SER A 131 -17.36 -23.65 12.25
N GLY A 132 -16.19 -23.23 12.77
CA GLY A 132 -15.19 -24.19 13.25
C GLY A 132 -13.78 -23.69 13.56
N VAL A 133 -13.53 -23.40 14.84
CA VAL A 133 -12.30 -23.70 15.62
C VAL A 133 -11.02 -22.85 15.44
N THR A 134 -10.45 -22.57 16.60
CA THR A 134 -9.25 -21.83 17.04
C THR A 134 -7.89 -22.42 16.61
N GLY A 135 -6.86 -21.57 16.49
CA GLY A 135 -5.46 -22.01 16.56
C GLY A 135 -4.42 -20.88 16.48
N ASN A 136 -3.58 -20.76 17.52
CA ASN A 136 -2.37 -19.93 17.62
C ASN A 136 -1.24 -20.43 16.70
N GLY A 137 -0.35 -19.53 16.24
CA GLY A 137 1.07 -19.85 16.02
C GLY A 137 1.76 -19.14 14.84
N ASP A 138 2.75 -18.29 15.15
CA ASP A 138 3.95 -17.98 14.35
C ASP A 138 3.78 -17.79 12.83
N ALA A 139 3.12 -16.70 12.40
CA ALA A 139 3.06 -16.32 11.00
C ALA A 139 4.39 -15.65 10.56
N GLN A 140 5.30 -16.45 10.00
CA GLN A 140 6.11 -15.95 8.88
C GLN A 140 5.12 -15.44 7.82
N ASN A 141 5.20 -14.16 7.45
CA ASN A 141 4.40 -13.60 6.35
C ASN A 141 4.81 -14.28 5.03
N ILE A 142 4.23 -15.44 4.77
CA ILE A 142 4.40 -16.20 3.54
C ILE A 142 3.30 -15.72 2.60
N GLY A 143 3.71 -15.00 1.56
CA GLY A 143 2.79 -14.59 0.50
C GLY A 143 2.53 -15.72 -0.50
N TYR A 144 1.38 -15.67 -1.16
CA TYR A 144 1.03 -16.57 -2.27
C TYR A 144 0.46 -15.75 -3.42
N ARG A 145 0.68 -16.17 -4.65
CA ARG A 145 0.04 -15.58 -5.83
C ARG A 145 -0.59 -16.65 -6.71
N VAL A 146 -1.70 -16.29 -7.34
CA VAL A 146 -2.36 -17.13 -8.35
C VAL A 146 -1.93 -16.63 -9.73
N VAL A 147 -1.37 -17.54 -10.51
CA VAL A 147 -0.77 -17.25 -11.81
C VAL A 147 -1.59 -17.94 -12.89
N LEU A 148 -1.94 -17.19 -13.93
CA LEU A 148 -2.58 -17.65 -15.16
C LEU A 148 -1.50 -17.97 -16.18
N TYR A 149 -1.56 -19.16 -16.78
CA TYR A 149 -0.72 -19.51 -17.92
C TYR A 149 -1.49 -19.40 -19.22
N ASN A 150 -0.76 -19.13 -20.30
CA ASN A 150 -1.35 -19.12 -21.63
C ASN A 150 -1.78 -20.54 -22.02
N ASP A 151 -3.06 -20.72 -22.31
CA ASP A 151 -3.64 -21.99 -22.73
C ASP A 151 -4.19 -21.87 -24.16
N PRO A 152 -3.61 -22.60 -25.14
CA PRO A 152 -4.09 -22.61 -26.53
C PRO A 152 -5.54 -23.08 -26.68
N MET A 153 -6.08 -23.82 -25.71
CA MET A 153 -7.43 -24.39 -25.78
C MET A 153 -8.53 -23.39 -25.40
N ASN A 154 -8.17 -22.26 -24.78
CA ASN A 154 -9.13 -21.27 -24.29
C ASN A 154 -9.11 -19.97 -25.09
N THR A 155 -10.28 -19.39 -25.34
CA THR A 155 -10.38 -18.12 -26.05
C THR A 155 -10.22 -16.94 -25.09
N ARG A 156 -9.62 -15.84 -25.57
CA ARG A 156 -9.47 -14.59 -24.81
C ARG A 156 -10.80 -14.09 -24.23
N ALA A 157 -11.90 -14.18 -24.98
CA ALA A 157 -13.22 -13.77 -24.51
C ALA A 157 -13.73 -14.65 -23.35
N ARG A 158 -13.47 -15.97 -23.41
CA ARG A 158 -13.83 -16.90 -22.33
C ARG A 158 -13.00 -16.62 -21.07
N VAL A 159 -11.68 -16.49 -21.20
CA VAL A 159 -10.79 -16.24 -20.06
C VAL A 159 -11.11 -14.91 -19.39
N ALA A 160 -11.35 -13.85 -20.17
CA ALA A 160 -11.76 -12.55 -19.62
C ALA A 160 -13.05 -12.64 -18.79
N LYS A 161 -14.04 -13.39 -19.29
CA LYS A 161 -15.30 -13.60 -18.57
C LYS A 161 -15.08 -14.35 -17.26
N VAL A 162 -14.29 -15.43 -17.29
CA VAL A 162 -13.99 -16.22 -16.09
C VAL A 162 -13.22 -15.40 -15.05
N LEU A 163 -12.25 -14.59 -15.48
CA LEU A 163 -11.50 -13.70 -14.58
C LEU A 163 -12.40 -12.62 -13.96
N ASN A 164 -13.39 -12.12 -14.70
CA ASN A 164 -14.39 -11.19 -14.17
C ASN A 164 -15.33 -11.87 -13.16
N ASP A 165 -15.88 -13.04 -13.52
CA ASP A 165 -16.90 -13.74 -12.73
C ASP A 165 -16.34 -14.36 -11.44
N ILE A 166 -15.09 -14.85 -11.45
CA ILE A 166 -14.50 -15.61 -10.33
C ILE A 166 -13.46 -14.81 -9.56
N ALA A 167 -12.66 -14.00 -10.26
CA ALA A 167 -11.55 -13.28 -9.66
C ALA A 167 -11.82 -11.77 -9.55
N ASP A 168 -13.06 -11.33 -9.80
CA ASP A 168 -13.54 -9.94 -9.69
C ASP A 168 -12.66 -8.92 -10.45
N LEU A 169 -11.96 -9.34 -11.51
CA LEU A 169 -11.16 -8.41 -12.31
C LEU A 169 -12.05 -7.60 -13.25
N ASN A 170 -11.82 -6.29 -13.35
CA ASN A 170 -12.47 -5.49 -14.40
C ASN A 170 -11.89 -5.84 -15.79
N ALA A 171 -12.51 -5.31 -16.85
CA ALA A 171 -12.13 -5.64 -18.22
C ALA A 171 -10.68 -5.28 -18.56
N ASP A 172 -10.17 -4.17 -18.03
CA ASP A 172 -8.80 -3.70 -18.29
C ASP A 172 -7.77 -4.58 -17.58
N ASP A 173 -8.02 -4.94 -16.32
CA ASP A 173 -7.14 -5.79 -15.52
C ASP A 173 -7.13 -7.23 -16.06
N ALA A 174 -8.31 -7.81 -16.36
CA ALA A 174 -8.39 -9.13 -16.99
C ALA A 174 -7.65 -9.15 -18.34
N ASN A 175 -7.75 -8.05 -19.10
CA ASN A 175 -7.03 -7.91 -20.34
C ASN A 175 -5.51 -7.87 -20.13
N GLN A 176 -5.03 -7.13 -19.14
CA GLN A 176 -3.62 -7.05 -18.81
C GLN A 176 -3.06 -8.42 -18.41
N VAL A 177 -3.75 -9.14 -17.51
CA VAL A 177 -3.33 -10.49 -17.06
C VAL A 177 -3.22 -11.48 -18.22
N MET A 178 -4.16 -11.45 -19.16
CA MET A 178 -4.09 -12.29 -20.37
C MET A 178 -2.95 -11.90 -21.32
N MET A 179 -2.70 -10.59 -21.47
CA MET A 179 -1.60 -10.10 -22.29
C MET A 179 -0.24 -10.51 -21.70
N ASP A 180 -0.11 -10.44 -20.38
CA ASP A 180 1.08 -10.91 -19.66
C ASP A 180 1.26 -12.41 -19.85
N ALA A 181 0.20 -13.21 -19.60
CA ALA A 181 0.23 -14.65 -19.85
C ALA A 181 0.66 -15.00 -21.28
N HIS A 182 0.18 -14.26 -22.27
CA HIS A 182 0.53 -14.50 -23.68
C HIS A 182 1.96 -14.11 -24.03
N THR A 183 2.51 -13.05 -23.43
CA THR A 183 3.81 -12.47 -23.80
C THR A 183 4.97 -13.04 -22.98
N THR A 184 4.78 -13.25 -21.69
CA THR A 184 5.81 -13.74 -20.75
C THR A 184 5.65 -15.22 -20.41
N GLY A 185 4.54 -15.83 -20.83
CA GLY A 185 4.16 -17.20 -20.49
C GLY A 185 3.27 -17.31 -19.26
N SER A 186 3.17 -16.24 -18.44
CA SER A 186 2.39 -16.23 -17.20
C SER A 186 1.92 -14.83 -16.80
N GLY A 187 0.67 -14.69 -16.36
CA GLY A 187 0.09 -13.44 -15.86
C GLY A 187 -0.40 -13.59 -14.42
N ILE A 188 -0.20 -12.56 -13.59
CA ILE A 188 -0.60 -12.63 -12.18
C ILE A 188 -2.08 -12.26 -12.05
N VAL A 189 -2.90 -13.20 -11.57
CA VAL A 189 -4.34 -12.99 -11.35
C VAL A 189 -4.58 -12.24 -10.04
N ARG A 190 -3.92 -12.67 -8.96
CA ARG A 190 -4.05 -12.06 -7.62
C ARG A 190 -2.90 -12.46 -6.71
N GLU A 191 -2.55 -11.58 -5.77
CA GLU A 191 -1.56 -11.83 -4.71
C GLU A 191 -2.22 -11.77 -3.32
N PHE A 192 -1.77 -12.64 -2.42
CA PHE A 192 -2.23 -12.78 -1.04
C PHE A 192 -0.99 -12.71 -0.13
N ILE A 193 -0.76 -11.55 0.48
CA ILE A 193 0.52 -11.24 1.16
C ILE A 193 0.35 -11.16 2.69
N LEU A 194 -0.87 -11.05 3.20
CA LEU A 194 -1.17 -10.79 4.61
C LEU A 194 -2.37 -11.62 5.09
N GLY A 195 -2.17 -12.42 6.15
CA GLY A 195 -3.22 -13.18 6.82
C GLY A 195 -2.89 -14.68 6.94
N ASP A 196 -3.36 -15.31 8.01
CA ASP A 196 -3.06 -16.71 8.34
C ASP A 196 -3.60 -17.70 7.29
N ASP A 197 -4.60 -17.28 6.51
CA ASP A 197 -5.28 -18.10 5.50
C ASP A 197 -4.84 -17.81 4.04
N CYS A 198 -3.76 -17.07 3.79
CA CYS A 198 -3.35 -16.69 2.42
C CYS A 198 -3.19 -17.89 1.48
N ALA A 199 -2.62 -18.99 1.97
CA ALA A 199 -2.46 -20.23 1.22
C ALA A 199 -3.82 -20.81 0.80
N LYS A 200 -4.78 -20.82 1.72
CA LYS A 200 -6.12 -21.33 1.49
C LYS A 200 -6.88 -20.46 0.51
N PHE A 201 -6.84 -19.14 0.65
CA PHE A 201 -7.49 -18.24 -0.30
C PHE A 201 -6.92 -18.34 -1.72
N ALA A 202 -5.60 -18.48 -1.85
CA ALA A 202 -4.96 -18.69 -3.14
C ALA A 202 -5.37 -20.04 -3.76
N GLN A 203 -5.44 -21.09 -2.95
CA GLN A 203 -5.89 -22.42 -3.38
C GLN A 203 -7.36 -22.43 -3.79
N ASP A 204 -8.25 -21.85 -2.98
CA ASP A 204 -9.69 -21.78 -3.26
C ASP A 204 -9.95 -21.01 -4.58
N LEU A 205 -9.26 -19.88 -4.79
CA LEU A 205 -9.33 -19.12 -6.04
C LEU A 205 -8.79 -19.94 -7.23
N CYS A 206 -7.65 -20.59 -7.06
CA CYS A 206 -7.05 -21.44 -8.09
C CYS A 206 -7.96 -22.61 -8.46
N GLU A 207 -8.61 -23.24 -7.50
CA GLU A 207 -9.54 -24.35 -7.73
C GLU A 207 -10.79 -23.87 -8.46
N SER A 208 -11.35 -22.73 -8.06
CA SER A 208 -12.51 -22.12 -8.74
C SER A 208 -12.22 -21.81 -10.22
N LEU A 209 -11.01 -21.30 -10.51
CA LEU A 209 -10.58 -21.02 -11.88
C LEU A 209 -10.32 -22.32 -12.68
N ARG A 210 -9.75 -23.36 -12.06
CA ARG A 210 -9.56 -24.68 -12.70
C ARG A 210 -10.88 -25.36 -13.03
N GLN A 211 -11.90 -25.19 -12.20
CA GLN A 211 -13.25 -25.72 -12.47
C GLN A 211 -13.88 -25.10 -13.74
N GLN A 212 -13.38 -23.96 -14.21
CA GLN A 212 -13.78 -23.34 -15.48
C GLN A 212 -12.85 -23.69 -16.65
N ASP A 213 -11.99 -24.72 -16.48
CA ASP A 213 -10.93 -25.15 -17.39
C ASP A 213 -9.85 -24.09 -17.67
N VAL A 214 -9.59 -23.15 -16.76
CA VAL A 214 -8.52 -22.17 -16.94
C VAL A 214 -7.20 -22.72 -16.36
N LEU A 215 -6.10 -22.60 -17.12
CA LEU A 215 -4.79 -23.07 -16.70
C LEU A 215 -4.16 -22.11 -15.67
N VAL A 216 -4.26 -22.46 -14.39
CA VAL A 216 -3.74 -21.65 -13.27
C VAL A 216 -2.97 -22.48 -12.25
N GLU A 217 -2.08 -21.81 -11.52
CA GLU A 217 -1.30 -22.37 -10.41
C GLU A 217 -1.13 -21.39 -9.26
N VAL A 218 -0.89 -21.92 -8.07
CA VAL A 218 -0.53 -21.13 -6.88
C VAL A 218 0.98 -21.20 -6.69
N GLU A 219 1.61 -20.04 -6.66
CA GLU A 219 3.03 -19.89 -6.34
C GLU A 219 3.20 -19.27 -4.95
N ARG A 220 4.21 -19.74 -4.22
CA ARG A 220 4.63 -19.14 -2.95
C ARG A 220 5.62 -18.00 -3.23
N LEU A 221 5.44 -16.87 -2.56
CA LEU A 221 6.31 -15.69 -2.61
C LEU A 221 7.47 -15.80 -1.61
#